data_AF-A0A1X7CJP3-F1
#
_entry.id   AF-A0A1X7CJP3-F1
#
_cell.length_a   1.000
_cell.length_b   1.000
_cell.length_c   1.000
_cell.angle_alpha   90.00
_cell.angle_beta   90.00
_cell.angle_gamma   90.00
#
_symmetry.space_group_name_H-M   'P 1'
#
loop_
_entity.id
_entity.type
_entity.pdbx_description
1 polymer ?
#
loop_
_entity_poly.entity_id
_entity_poly.type
_entity_poly.pdbx_seq_one_letter_code
_entity_poly.pdbx_strand_id
1 'polypeptide(L)'
;MYRMIAYRGWEIHVELSQSAEDLYDVTFQIKGGDNLRIVGERGGKISLHNGPYTRRWAYLIAEVAGRAAIDVLLGVNAAGDDPIA
;
A
#
# COMPACT_ATOMS: atom_id res chain seq x y z
N MET A 1 -7.27 -7.69 11.77
CA MET A 1 -7.54 -8.62 10.64
C MET A 1 -6.57 -8.31 9.51
N TYR A 2 -6.21 -9.27 8.67
CA TYR A 2 -5.11 -9.12 7.72
C TYR A 2 -5.44 -9.67 6.33
N ARG A 3 -4.93 -9.03 5.27
CA ARG A 3 -4.96 -9.55 3.89
C ARG A 3 -3.71 -9.11 3.14
N MET A 4 -3.10 -10.04 2.41
CA MET A 4 -2.04 -9.76 1.45
C MET A 4 -2.62 -9.73 0.04
N ILE A 5 -2.22 -8.75 -0.77
CA ILE A 5 -2.59 -8.63 -2.18
C ILE A 5 -1.31 -8.47 -3.00
N ALA A 6 -1.08 -9.37 -3.95
CA ALA A 6 0.03 -9.25 -4.89
C ALA A 6 -0.34 -8.32 -6.06
N TYR A 7 0.59 -7.45 -6.47
CA TYR A 7 0.43 -6.57 -7.61
C TYR A 7 1.78 -6.24 -8.25
N ARG A 8 1.97 -6.59 -9.54
CA ARG A 8 3.17 -6.27 -10.34
C ARG A 8 4.51 -6.70 -9.70
N GLY A 9 4.53 -7.83 -8.99
CA GLY A 9 5.74 -8.31 -8.29
C GLY A 9 5.98 -7.69 -6.91
N TRP A 10 5.05 -6.85 -6.45
CA TRP A 10 5.01 -6.29 -5.10
C TRP A 10 3.86 -6.91 -4.30
N GLU A 11 3.91 -6.71 -3.00
CA GLU A 11 2.91 -7.17 -2.04
C GLU A 11 2.35 -5.99 -1.25
N ILE A 12 1.03 -5.88 -1.20
CA ILE A 12 0.30 -4.93 -0.37
C ILE A 12 -0.23 -5.69 0.85
N HIS A 13 0.32 -5.39 2.02
CA HIS A 13 -0.01 -5.97 3.31
C HIS A 13 -1.02 -5.06 4.00
N VAL A 14 -2.31 -5.46 4.02
CA VAL A 14 -3.41 -4.67 4.60
C VAL A 14 -3.76 -5.17 5.99
N GLU A 15 -3.81 -4.26 6.95
CA GLU A 15 -4.23 -4.53 8.32
C GLU A 15 -5.45 -3.68 8.68
N LEU A 16 -6.47 -4.36 9.21
CA LEU A 16 -7.69 -3.74 9.74
C LEU A 16 -7.71 -3.84 11.26
N SER A 17 -7.94 -2.70 11.92
CA SER A 17 -8.14 -2.60 13.36
C SER A 17 -9.59 -2.23 13.61
N GLN A 18 -10.31 -3.02 14.42
CA GLN A 18 -11.71 -2.74 14.70
C GLN A 18 -11.81 -1.50 15.61
N SER A 19 -12.62 -0.53 15.18
CA SER A 19 -12.84 0.74 15.88
C SER A 19 -14.21 0.77 16.55
N ALA A 20 -15.23 0.21 15.89
CA ALA A 20 -16.57 0.00 16.42
C ALA A 20 -17.22 -1.25 15.80
N GLU A 21 -18.47 -1.53 16.12
CA GLU A 21 -19.21 -2.65 15.52
C GLU A 21 -19.24 -2.49 13.99
N ASP A 22 -18.73 -3.51 13.29
CA ASP A 22 -18.56 -3.55 11.83
C ASP A 22 -17.75 -2.41 11.17
N LEU A 23 -17.05 -1.59 11.96
CA LEU A 23 -16.24 -0.46 11.49
C LEU A 23 -14.76 -0.63 11.83
N TYR A 24 -13.89 -0.38 10.86
CA TYR A 24 -12.46 -0.67 10.92
C TYR A 24 -11.62 0.51 10.46
N ASP A 25 -10.60 0.83 11.25
CA ASP A 25 -9.46 1.63 10.82
C ASP A 25 -8.53 0.77 9.96
N VAL A 26 -7.92 1.39 8.95
CA VAL A 26 -7.20 0.67 7.89
C VAL A 26 -5.79 1.19 7.78
N THR A 27 -4.84 0.28 7.81
CA THR A 27 -3.45 0.55 7.48
C THR A 27 -2.97 -0.41 6.39
N PHE A 28 -2.03 0.03 5.56
CA PHE A 28 -1.37 -0.87 4.62
C PHE A 28 0.13 -0.62 4.56
N GLN A 29 0.87 -1.63 4.14
CA GLN A 29 2.31 -1.59 3.94
C GLN A 29 2.63 -2.24 2.59
N ILE A 30 3.58 -1.68 1.84
CA ILE A 30 4.04 -2.27 0.59
C ILE A 30 5.39 -2.95 0.84
N LYS A 31 5.56 -4.18 0.31
CA LYS A 31 6.80 -4.96 0.35
C LYS A 31 7.09 -5.51 -1.04
N GLY A 32 8.35 -5.88 -1.31
CA GLY A 32 8.78 -6.47 -2.58
C GLY A 32 9.50 -5.49 -3.52
N GLY A 33 9.86 -5.96 -4.72
CA GLY A 33 10.77 -5.32 -5.67
C GLY A 33 12.25 -5.57 -5.36
N ASP A 34 13.08 -5.85 -6.37
CA ASP A 34 14.53 -6.09 -6.24
C ASP A 34 15.31 -4.90 -5.64
N ASN A 35 14.66 -3.75 -5.47
CA ASN A 35 15.24 -2.52 -4.96
C ASN A 35 14.57 -2.06 -3.66
N LEU A 36 14.91 -2.74 -2.57
CA LEU A 36 14.56 -2.39 -1.18
C LEU A 36 15.17 -1.05 -0.67
N ARG A 37 15.77 -0.23 -1.55
CA ARG A 37 16.47 1.00 -1.17
C ARG A 37 15.61 2.27 -1.23
N ILE A 38 14.43 2.22 -1.84
CA ILE A 38 13.55 3.40 -2.03
C ILE A 38 12.49 3.52 -0.92
N VAL A 39 12.24 2.47 -0.14
CA VAL A 39 11.37 2.52 1.05
C VAL A 39 12.21 2.17 2.29
N GLY A 40 13.24 2.98 2.52
CA GLY A 40 14.35 2.70 3.44
C GLY A 40 13.91 2.37 4.86
N GLU A 41 14.47 1.29 5.44
CA GLU A 41 14.49 0.89 6.86
C GLU A 41 13.14 0.87 7.64
N ARG A 42 12.05 1.32 7.02
CA ARG A 42 10.69 1.45 7.51
C ARG A 42 9.80 1.44 6.28
N GLY A 43 9.39 0.25 5.83
CA GLY A 43 8.10 0.12 5.15
C GLY A 43 7.02 0.59 6.11
N GLY A 44 6.86 1.90 6.28
CA GLY A 44 5.97 2.48 7.27
C GLY A 44 4.55 2.03 6.97
N LYS A 45 3.82 1.57 7.99
CA LYS A 45 2.39 1.35 7.85
C LYS A 45 1.76 2.70 7.52
N ILE A 46 1.10 2.77 6.37
CA ILE A 46 0.37 3.94 5.90
C ILE A 46 -1.05 3.81 6.41
N SER A 47 -1.47 4.75 7.26
CA SER A 47 -2.87 4.84 7.71
C SER A 47 -3.72 5.49 6.62
N LEU A 48 -4.84 4.86 6.28
CA LEU A 48 -5.85 5.50 5.46
C LEU A 48 -6.72 6.40 6.34
N HIS A 49 -6.82 7.66 5.94
CA HIS A 49 -7.66 8.65 6.61
C HIS A 49 -9.12 8.57 6.14
N ASN A 50 -10.02 9.31 6.80
CA ASN A 50 -11.47 9.37 6.52
C ASN A 50 -12.26 8.07 6.81
N GLY A 51 -11.70 7.19 7.64
CA GLY A 51 -12.41 6.06 8.22
C GLY A 51 -13.17 6.41 9.51
N PRO A 52 -13.68 5.40 10.24
CA PRO A 52 -13.53 3.97 9.98
C PRO A 52 -14.49 3.45 8.88
N TYR A 53 -14.12 2.36 8.22
CA TYR A 53 -14.85 1.78 7.08
C TYR A 53 -15.48 0.43 7.44
N THR A 54 -16.54 0.05 6.73
CA THR A 54 -17.01 -1.35 6.80
C THR A 54 -15.98 -2.30 6.21
N ARG A 55 -15.92 -3.56 6.68
CA ARG A 55 -14.85 -4.52 6.32
C ARG A 55 -14.59 -4.64 4.81
N ARG A 56 -15.65 -4.70 3.99
CA ARG A 56 -15.51 -4.83 2.52
C ARG A 56 -14.91 -3.58 1.91
N TRP A 57 -15.36 -2.40 2.34
CA TRP A 57 -14.83 -1.12 1.89
C TRP A 57 -13.38 -0.90 2.34
N ALA A 58 -13.07 -1.28 3.59
CA ALA A 58 -11.74 -1.20 4.16
C ALA A 58 -10.70 -1.92 3.29
N TYR A 59 -10.98 -3.17 2.89
CA TYR A 59 -10.08 -3.91 1.99
C TYR A 59 -10.03 -3.33 0.58
N LEU A 60 -11.18 -2.90 0.02
CA LEU A 60 -11.23 -2.34 -1.33
C LEU A 60 -10.40 -1.06 -1.45
N ILE A 61 -10.56 -0.11 -0.51
CA ILE A 61 -9.85 1.16 -0.55
C ILE A 61 -8.34 0.94 -0.33
N ALA A 62 -7.96 0.03 0.57
CA ALA A 62 -6.54 -0.31 0.77
C ALA A 62 -5.90 -0.93 -0.47
N GLU A 63 -6.62 -1.80 -1.18
CA GLU A 63 -6.14 -2.38 -2.44
C GLU A 63 -5.93 -1.31 -3.51
N VAL A 64 -6.92 -0.43 -3.69
CA VAL A 64 -6.86 0.67 -4.68
C VAL A 64 -5.71 1.62 -4.36
N ALA A 65 -5.58 2.05 -3.10
CA ALA A 65 -4.52 2.95 -2.65
C ALA A 65 -3.12 2.30 -2.79
N GLY A 66 -2.99 1.03 -2.40
CA GLY A 66 -1.72 0.30 -2.51
C GLY A 66 -1.28 0.11 -3.96
N ARG A 67 -2.21 -0.20 -4.88
CA ARG A 67 -1.91 -0.30 -6.31
C ARG A 67 -1.48 1.04 -6.91
N ALA A 68 -2.21 2.12 -6.59
CA ALA A 68 -1.85 3.45 -7.06
C ALA A 68 -0.46 3.89 -6.55
N ALA A 69 -0.13 3.60 -5.28
CA ALA A 69 1.19 3.87 -4.73
C ALA A 69 2.30 3.07 -5.44
N ILE A 70 2.08 1.79 -5.75
CA ILE A 70 3.02 0.98 -6.55
C ILE A 70 3.19 1.54 -7.95
N ASP A 71 2.10 1.96 -8.61
CA ASP A 71 2.19 2.54 -9.95
C ASP A 71 2.98 3.87 -9.96
N VAL A 72 2.86 4.69 -8.91
CA VAL A 72 3.72 5.87 -8.72
C VAL A 72 5.19 5.46 -8.53
N LEU A 73 5.48 4.45 -7.69
CA LEU A 73 6.85 3.98 -7.47
C LEU A 73 7.51 3.44 -8.75
N LEU A 74 6.75 2.70 -9.56
CA LEU A 74 7.23 2.18 -10.85
C LEU A 74 7.42 3.30 -11.88
N GLY A 75 6.56 4.33 -11.88
CA GLY A 75 6.72 5.52 -12.73
C GLY A 75 7.93 6.39 -12.33
N VAL A 76 8.22 6.50 -11.03
CA VAL A 76 9.44 7.15 -10.52
C VAL A 76 10.70 6.43 -10.99
N ASN A 77 10.68 5.09 -11.01
CA ASN A 77 11.82 4.30 -11.49
C ASN A 77 12.00 4.38 -13.01
N ALA A 78 10.93 4.57 -13.79
CA ALA A 78 11.01 4.73 -15.24
C ALA A 78 11.59 6.10 -15.67
N ALA A 79 11.36 7.16 -14.90
CA ALA A 79 11.87 8.50 -15.20
C ALA A 79 13.30 8.77 -14.68
N GLY A 80 13.83 7.90 -13.81
CA GLY A 80 15.16 8.02 -13.20
C GLY A 80 16.30 7.37 -13.99
N ASP A 81 15.98 6.64 -15.07
CA ASP A 81 16.93 5.86 -15.88
C ASP A 81 17.06 6.36 -17.33
N ASP A 82 16.75 7.64 -17.61
CA ASP A 82 17.10 8.31 -18.86
C ASP A 82 18.40 9.14 -18.69
N PRO A 83 19.58 8.64 -19.06
CA PRO A 83 20.81 9.41 -19.08
C PRO A 83 21.00 10.11 -20.43
N ILE A 84 20.08 10.97 -20.88
CA ILE A 84 20.36 11.84 -22.04
C ILE A 84 19.62 13.19 -21.94
N ALA A 85 20.30 14.19 -21.39
CA ALA A 85 20.27 15.58 -21.85
C ALA A 85 21.62 16.25 -21.53
#